data_AF-A0A8S2S8Y2-F1
#
_entry.id   AF-A0A8S2S8Y2-F1
#
_cell.length_a   1.000
_cell.length_b   1.000
_cell.length_c   1.000
_cell.angle_alpha   90.00
_cell.angle_beta   90.00
_cell.angle_gamma   90.00
#
_symmetry.space_group_name_H-M   'P 1'
#
loop_
_entity.id
_entity.type
_entity.pdbx_description
1 polymer ?
#
loop_
_entity_poly.entity_id
_entity_poly.type
_entity_poly.pdbx_seq_one_letter_code
_entity_poly.pdbx_strand_id
1 'polypeptide(L)'
;TALDEVAWLFSLRGSDIPYNPFFKAYAIVNADQTTQLWLNRSQLTSAASNQLSKVNIHPYGSFLSDLNQLANQNDISQIWISSSASQAIFNRIPKEKLL
;
A
#
# COMPACT_ATOMS: atom_id res chain seq x y z
N THR A 1 -1.45 -9.36 -1.46
CA THR A 1 -1.10 -8.35 -0.45
C THR A 1 -2.06 -8.52 0.70
N ALA A 2 -1.53 -8.75 1.90
CA ALA A 2 -2.32 -9.13 3.05
C ALA A 2 -2.80 -7.87 3.81
N LEU A 3 -4.09 -7.78 4.11
CA LEU A 3 -4.67 -6.59 4.76
C LEU A 3 -4.23 -6.46 6.23
N ASP A 4 -3.96 -7.59 6.85
CA ASP A 4 -3.40 -7.74 8.19
C ASP A 4 -1.98 -7.17 8.30
N GLU A 5 -1.13 -7.36 7.29
CA GLU A 5 0.23 -6.76 7.25
C GLU A 5 0.16 -5.24 7.31
N VAL A 6 -0.74 -4.61 6.55
CA VAL A 6 -0.95 -3.16 6.56
C VAL A 6 -1.52 -2.70 7.90
N ALA A 7 -2.52 -3.41 8.43
CA ALA A 7 -3.11 -3.10 9.73
C ALA A 7 -2.10 -3.20 10.89
N TRP A 8 -1.17 -4.16 10.81
CA TRP A 8 -0.10 -4.32 11.77
C TRP A 8 0.95 -3.22 11.63
N LEU A 9 1.44 -2.96 10.41
CA LEU A 9 2.50 -1.98 10.13
C LEU A 9 2.13 -0.57 10.62
N PHE A 10 0.90 -0.13 10.38
CA PHE A 10 0.45 1.21 10.78
C PHE A 10 -0.26 1.25 12.14
N SER A 11 -0.42 0.10 12.82
CA SER A 11 -1.23 -0.01 14.04
C SER A 11 -2.65 0.58 13.88
N LEU A 12 -3.28 0.30 12.73
CA LEU A 12 -4.63 0.76 12.40
C LEU A 12 -5.62 -0.42 12.34
N ARG A 13 -6.90 -0.14 12.57
CA ARG A 13 -8.00 -1.11 12.46
C ARG A 13 -9.15 -0.49 11.69
N GLY A 14 -9.92 -1.33 11.00
CA GLY A 14 -11.08 -0.92 10.22
C GLY A 14 -12.20 -1.95 10.25
N SER A 15 -13.25 -1.71 9.48
CA SER A 15 -14.46 -2.54 9.47
C SER A 15 -14.95 -2.89 8.06
N ASP A 16 -14.08 -2.81 7.06
CA ASP A 16 -14.45 -3.08 5.66
C ASP A 16 -14.74 -4.56 5.41
N ILE A 17 -14.18 -5.44 6.24
CA ILE A 17 -14.29 -6.90 6.10
C ILE A 17 -15.14 -7.44 7.25
N PRO A 18 -16.27 -8.11 6.98
CA PRO A 18 -17.06 -8.74 8.04
C PRO A 18 -16.21 -9.68 8.90
N TYR A 19 -16.39 -9.60 10.23
CA TYR A 19 -15.71 -10.42 11.23
C TYR A 19 -14.18 -10.25 11.34
N ASN A 20 -13.56 -9.34 10.56
CA ASN A 20 -12.13 -9.05 10.62
C ASN A 20 -11.91 -7.54 10.76
N PRO A 21 -11.11 -7.07 11.73
CA PRO A 21 -10.93 -5.64 11.98
C PRO A 21 -9.95 -4.97 10.99
N PHE A 22 -10.09 -5.26 9.70
CA PHE A 22 -9.23 -4.80 8.62
C PHE A 22 -9.95 -3.81 7.70
N PHE A 23 -9.16 -2.99 7.04
CA PHE A 23 -9.57 -2.01 6.03
C PHE A 23 -8.87 -2.30 4.72
N LYS A 24 -9.48 -1.93 3.60
CA LYS A 24 -8.87 -2.09 2.28
C LYS A 24 -7.79 -1.04 2.09
N ALA A 25 -6.54 -1.50 2.00
CA ALA A 25 -5.42 -0.62 1.77
C ALA A 25 -4.28 -1.32 1.01
N TYR A 26 -3.44 -0.48 0.39
CA TYR A 26 -2.12 -0.85 -0.11
C TYR A 26 -1.08 0.06 0.52
N ALA A 27 0.13 -0.45 0.71
CA ALA A 27 1.25 0.33 1.18
C ALA A 27 2.49 0.05 0.34
N ILE A 28 3.29 1.09 0.10
CA ILE A 28 4.64 0.98 -0.45
C ILE A 28 5.58 1.62 0.57
N VAL A 29 6.58 0.84 0.98
CA VAL A 29 7.63 1.26 1.91
C VAL A 29 8.92 1.33 1.11
N ASN A 30 9.47 2.53 0.98
CA ASN A 30 10.73 2.77 0.26
C ASN A 30 11.93 2.51 1.18
N ALA A 31 13.10 2.26 0.59
CA ALA A 31 14.33 2.00 1.34
C ALA A 31 14.80 3.20 2.19
N ASP A 32 14.42 4.42 1.81
CA ASP A 32 14.67 5.66 2.56
C ASP A 32 13.67 5.90 3.71
N GLN A 33 12.87 4.88 4.05
CA GLN A 33 11.81 4.91 5.07
C GLN A 33 10.60 5.78 4.71
N THR A 34 10.56 6.39 3.51
CA THR A 34 9.35 7.06 3.05
C THR A 34 8.26 6.04 2.79
N THR A 35 7.05 6.33 3.27
CA THR A 35 5.94 5.39 3.25
C THR A 35 4.73 6.03 2.60
N GLN A 36 4.13 5.31 1.65
CA GLN A 36 2.93 5.69 0.93
C GLN A 36 1.81 4.70 1.25
N LEU A 37 0.60 5.21 1.49
CA LEU A 37 -0.56 4.43 1.91
C LEU A 37 -1.79 4.79 1.06
N TRP A 38 -2.32 3.83 0.33
CA TRP A 38 -3.54 3.96 -0.47
C TRP A 38 -4.72 3.39 0.29
N LEU A 39 -5.70 4.21 0.66
CA LEU A 39 -6.91 3.79 1.37
C LEU A 39 -8.09 4.72 1.10
N ASN A 40 -9.27 4.37 1.61
CA ASN A 40 -10.42 5.26 1.57
C ASN A 40 -10.32 6.34 2.66
N ARG A 41 -9.88 7.54 2.29
CA ARG A 41 -9.66 8.67 3.23
C ARG A 41 -10.90 9.04 4.06
N SER A 42 -12.11 8.79 3.55
CA SER A 42 -13.35 9.09 4.28
C SER A 42 -13.53 8.24 5.55
N GLN A 43 -12.78 7.14 5.68
CA GLN A 43 -12.81 6.25 6.84
C GLN A 43 -11.80 6.66 7.93
N LEU A 44 -10.94 7.64 7.66
CA LEU A 44 -9.94 8.08 8.63
C LEU A 44 -10.58 8.97 9.69
N THR A 45 -10.40 8.59 10.96
CA THR A 45 -10.68 9.46 12.10
C THR A 45 -9.58 10.51 12.25
N SER A 46 -9.86 11.60 12.95
CA SER A 46 -8.85 12.63 13.24
C SER A 46 -7.64 12.06 13.99
N ALA A 47 -7.86 11.09 14.90
CA ALA A 47 -6.77 10.41 15.61
C ALA A 47 -5.89 9.59 14.65
N ALA A 48 -6.49 8.81 13.75
CA ALA A 48 -5.74 8.05 12.75
C ALA A 48 -4.98 8.97 11.79
N SER A 49 -5.60 10.08 11.36
CA SER A 49 -4.94 11.07 10.51
C SER A 49 -3.73 11.71 11.19
N ASN A 50 -3.79 11.97 12.50
CA ASN A 50 -2.66 12.52 13.25
C ASN A 50 -1.51 11.51 13.36
N GLN A 51 -1.81 10.23 13.59
CA GLN A 51 -0.81 9.15 13.62
C GLN A 51 -0.12 8.97 12.26
N LEU A 52 -0.86 9.16 11.17
CA LEU A 52 -0.36 9.07 9.79
C LEU A 52 0.27 10.38 9.27
N SER A 53 0.56 11.36 10.12
CA SER A 53 1.07 12.68 9.70
C SER A 53 2.36 12.65 8.87
N LYS A 54 3.17 11.59 9.00
CA LYS A 54 4.41 11.38 8.23
C LYS A 54 4.24 10.43 7.03
N VAL A 55 3.03 9.93 6.80
CA VAL A 55 2.72 8.96 5.75
C VAL A 55 2.00 9.67 4.62
N ASN A 56 2.44 9.44 3.38
CA ASN A 56 1.79 10.00 2.21
C ASN A 56 0.53 9.19 1.89
N ILE A 57 -0.65 9.77 2.13
CA ILE A 57 -1.92 9.08 1.91
C ILE A 57 -2.39 9.31 0.47
N HIS A 58 -2.90 8.29 -0.19
CA HIS A 58 -3.42 8.36 -1.55
C HIS A 58 -4.83 7.71 -1.62
N PRO A 59 -5.66 8.06 -2.62
CA PRO A 59 -6.94 7.39 -2.83
C PRO A 59 -6.73 5.91 -3.18
N TYR A 60 -7.49 5.01 -2.55
CA TYR A 60 -7.38 3.55 -2.81
C TYR A 60 -7.35 3.18 -4.31
N GLY A 61 -8.18 3.83 -5.12
CA GLY A 61 -8.30 3.55 -6.56
C GLY A 61 -7.09 3.96 -7.42
N SER A 62 -6.19 4.82 -6.94
CA SER A 62 -5.01 5.24 -7.69
C SER A 62 -3.83 4.28 -7.56
N PHE A 63 -3.90 3.28 -6.68
CA PHE A 63 -2.77 2.40 -6.39
C PHE A 63 -2.17 1.75 -7.66
N LEU A 64 -3.00 1.21 -8.54
CA LEU A 64 -2.49 0.51 -9.72
C LEU A 64 -1.84 1.44 -10.75
N SER A 65 -2.31 2.70 -10.88
CA SER A 65 -1.67 3.68 -11.74
C SER A 65 -0.34 4.13 -11.15
N ASP A 66 -0.32 4.39 -9.85
CA ASP A 66 0.86 4.90 -9.14
C ASP A 66 1.95 3.83 -9.10
N LEU A 67 1.58 2.56 -8.86
CA LEU A 67 2.49 1.41 -8.96
C LEU A 67 3.09 1.27 -10.37
N ASN A 68 2.28 1.43 -11.42
CA ASN A 68 2.79 1.34 -12.79
C ASN A 68 3.79 2.48 -13.08
N GLN A 69 3.49 3.70 -12.65
CA GLN A 69 4.41 4.81 -12.79
C GLN A 69 5.73 4.55 -12.04
N LEU A 70 5.64 4.08 -10.79
CA LEU A 70 6.78 3.74 -9.94
C LEU A 70 7.63 2.62 -10.55
N ALA A 71 7.02 1.54 -11.01
CA ALA A 71 7.74 0.40 -11.60
C ALA A 71 8.52 0.78 -12.87
N ASN A 72 8.07 1.80 -13.60
CA ASN A 72 8.74 2.31 -14.80
C ASN A 72 9.84 3.37 -14.51
N GLN A 73 10.03 3.78 -13.25
CA GLN A 73 11.13 4.70 -12.90
C GLN A 73 12.49 4.00 -12.96
N ASN A 74 13.47 4.66 -13.58
CA ASN A 74 14.82 4.09 -13.75
C ASN A 74 15.59 3.96 -12.42
N ASP A 75 15.27 4.80 -11.43
CA ASP A 75 15.95 4.81 -10.14
C ASP A 75 15.55 3.62 -9.24
N ILE A 76 14.54 2.87 -9.63
CA ILE A 76 14.05 1.69 -8.90
C ILE A 76 14.59 0.44 -9.57
N SER A 77 15.54 -0.20 -8.89
CA SER A 77 16.16 -1.44 -9.34
C SER A 77 15.32 -2.67 -9.02
N GLN A 78 14.67 -2.70 -7.86
CA GLN A 78 13.98 -3.89 -7.34
C GLN A 78 12.71 -3.53 -6.57
N ILE A 79 11.68 -4.37 -6.71
CA ILE A 79 10.38 -4.25 -6.05
C ILE A 79 10.03 -5.61 -5.45
N TRP A 80 9.85 -5.63 -4.13
CA TRP A 80 9.43 -6.83 -3.39
C TRP A 80 7.92 -6.89 -3.33
N ILE A 81 7.34 -8.05 -3.63
CA ILE A 81 5.91 -8.31 -3.45
C ILE A 81 5.68 -9.64 -2.75
N SER A 82 4.58 -9.76 -2.02
CA SER A 82 4.16 -11.04 -1.47
C SER A 82 3.85 -12.04 -2.60
N SER A 83 4.20 -13.32 -2.40
CA SER A 83 3.84 -14.41 -3.32
C SER A 83 2.32 -14.56 -3.51
N SER A 84 1.53 -14.04 -2.57
CA SER A 84 0.06 -13.99 -2.62
C SER A 84 -0.50 -12.72 -3.31
N ALA A 85 0.36 -11.89 -3.92
CA ALA A 85 -0.09 -10.69 -4.63
C ALA A 85 -1.01 -11.04 -5.81
N SER A 86 -1.96 -10.16 -6.11
CA SER A 86 -2.87 -10.39 -7.23
C SER A 86 -2.13 -10.29 -8.56
N GLN A 87 -2.60 -11.02 -9.57
CA GLN A 87 -2.04 -10.97 -10.93
C GLN A 87 -2.03 -9.55 -11.50
N ALA A 88 -3.00 -8.71 -11.07
CA ALA A 88 -3.03 -7.31 -11.44
C ALA A 88 -1.72 -6.62 -11.03
N ILE A 89 -1.29 -6.74 -9.78
CA ILE A 89 -0.05 -6.13 -9.26
C ILE A 89 1.17 -6.71 -9.99
N PHE A 90 1.23 -8.04 -10.09
CA PHE A 90 2.33 -8.74 -10.74
C PHE A 90 2.57 -8.24 -12.18
N ASN A 91 1.50 -8.07 -12.96
CA ASN A 91 1.61 -7.65 -14.35
C ASN A 91 2.04 -6.18 -14.55
N ARG A 92 2.03 -5.33 -13.51
CA ARG A 92 2.52 -3.94 -13.60
C ARG A 92 4.03 -3.83 -13.34
N ILE A 93 4.65 -4.87 -12.79
CA ILE A 93 6.07 -4.84 -12.41
C ILE A 93 6.88 -5.56 -13.52
N PRO A 94 7.86 -4.89 -14.14
CA PRO A 94 8.77 -5.56 -15.07
C PRO A 94 9.49 -6.72 -14.42
N LYS A 95 9.64 -7.85 -15.14
CA LYS A 95 10.19 -9.10 -14.58
C LYS A 95 11.61 -8.94 -14.05
N GLU A 96 12.38 -8.06 -14.67
CA GLU A 96 13.75 -7.70 -14.30
C GLU A 96 13.86 -6.95 -12.98
N LYS A 97 12.77 -6.29 -12.53
CA LYS A 97 12.71 -5.56 -11.26
C LYS A 97 12.01 -6.36 -10.16
N LEU A 98 11.43 -7.49 -10.49
CA LEU A 98 10.68 -8.30 -9.53
C LEU A 98 11.64 -9.13 -8.66
N LEU A 99 11.45 -9.07 -7.34
CA LEU A 99 12.09 -9.95 -6.37
C LEU A 99 11.07 -10.76 -5.59
#